data_AF-A0A968KL11-F1
#
_entry.id   AF-A0A968KL11-F1
#
_cell.length_a   1.000
_cell.length_b   1.000
_cell.length_c   1.000
_cell.angle_alpha   90.00
_cell.angle_beta   90.00
_cell.angle_gamma   90.00
#
_symmetry.space_group_name_H-M   'P 1'
#
loop_
_entity.id
_entity.type
_entity.pdbx_description
1 polymer ?
#
loop_
_entity_poly.entity_id
_entity_poly.type
_entity_poly.pdbx_seq_one_letter_code
_entity_poly.pdbx_strand_id
1 'polypeptide(L)' 'MSLNPADFEYITQLVRDRAGIVLESGKEYLVESRVMPLVHQEKLGSIADLVQTLKSKS' A
#
# COMPACT_ATOMS: atom_id res chain seq x y z
N MET A 1 13.47 4.72 -1.48
CA MET A 1 12.22 5.49 -1.67
C MET A 1 11.28 5.02 -0.58
N SER A 2 11.03 5.85 0.42
CA SER A 2 10.30 5.43 1.63
C SER A 2 8.80 5.55 1.42
N LEU A 3 8.04 4.56 1.86
CA LEU A 3 6.58 4.66 1.97
C LEU A 3 6.23 5.91 2.80
N ASN A 4 5.49 6.86 2.22
CA ASN A 4 5.07 8.03 2.97
C ASN A 4 3.91 7.64 3.93
N PRO A 5 3.70 8.39 5.03
CA PRO A 5 2.65 8.06 6.00
C PRO A 5 1.24 8.02 5.40
N ALA A 6 0.94 8.88 4.42
CA ALA A 6 -0.38 8.96 3.78
C ALA A 6 -0.69 7.74 2.89
N ASP A 7 0.31 7.19 2.22
CA ASP A 7 0.21 6.00 1.40
C ASP A 7 0.05 4.76 2.30
N PHE A 8 0.79 4.71 3.41
CA PHE A 8 0.61 3.66 4.41
C PHE A 8 -0.79 3.70 5.03
N GLU A 9 -1.29 4.88 5.39
CA GLU A 9 -2.64 5.06 5.94
C GLU A 9 -3.70 4.64 4.92
N TYR A 10 -3.56 5.04 3.66
CA TYR A 10 -4.46 4.62 2.59
C TYR A 10 -4.51 3.10 2.42
N ILE A 11 -3.34 2.44 2.37
CA ILE A 11 -3.27 0.98 2.25
C ILE A 11 -3.89 0.31 3.47
N THR A 12 -3.61 0.81 4.66
CA THR A 12 -4.15 0.27 5.92
C THR A 12 -5.67 0.37 5.94
N GLN A 13 -6.23 1.52 5.54
CA GLN A 13 -7.66 1.71 5.46
C GLN A 13 -8.30 0.78 4.42
N LEU A 14 -7.70 0.65 3.23
CA LEU A 14 -8.18 -0.25 2.19
C LEU A 14 -8.19 -1.73 2.63
N VAL A 15 -7.12 -2.17 3.29
CA VAL A 15 -6.97 -3.54 3.82
C VAL A 15 -7.98 -3.79 4.94
N ARG A 16 -8.19 -2.80 5.81
CA ARG A 16 -9.22 -2.86 6.85
C ARG A 16 -10.62 -2.99 6.24
N ASP A 17 -10.95 -2.16 5.27
CA ASP A 17 -12.30 -2.12 4.67
C ASP A 17 -12.61 -3.35 3.83
N ARG A 18 -11.61 -3.92 3.13
CA ARG A 18 -11.81 -5.08 2.24
C ARG A 18 -11.57 -6.43 2.89
N ALA A 19 -10.72 -6.50 3.92
CA ALA A 19 -10.30 -7.77 4.51
C ALA A 19 -10.46 -7.82 6.05
N GLY A 20 -10.88 -6.73 6.69
CA GLY A 20 -11.01 -6.66 8.16
C GLY A 20 -9.67 -6.70 8.91
N ILE A 21 -8.54 -6.55 8.21
CA ILE A 21 -7.20 -6.63 8.79
C ILE A 21 -6.77 -5.23 9.24
N VAL A 22 -6.35 -5.11 10.50
CA VAL A 22 -5.82 -3.85 11.06
C VAL A 22 -4.30 -3.93 11.09
N LEU A 23 -3.65 -2.97 10.42
CA LEU A 23 -2.21 -2.76 10.50
C LEU A 23 -1.94 -1.64 11.49
N GLU A 24 -1.20 -1.94 12.55
CA GLU A 24 -0.79 -0.92 13.54
C GLU A 24 0.42 -0.15 13.04
N SER A 25 0.60 1.07 13.56
CA SER A 25 1.80 1.89 13.33
C SER A 25 3.08 1.11 13.71
N GLY A 26 4.15 1.26 12.92
CA GLY A 26 5.39 0.48 13.07
C GLY A 26 5.42 -0.81 12.24
N LYS A 27 4.35 -1.13 11.50
CA LYS A 27 4.28 -2.27 10.57
C LYS A 27 4.41 -1.88 9.10
N GLU A 28 4.97 -0.71 8.82
CA GLU A 28 5.18 -0.17 7.47
C GLU A 28 6.01 -1.14 6.62
N TYR A 29 7.03 -1.76 7.22
CA TYR A 29 7.87 -2.74 6.54
C TYR A 29 7.12 -3.99 6.07
N LEU A 30 6.04 -4.39 6.77
CA LEU A 30 5.20 -5.52 6.35
C LEU A 30 4.40 -5.15 5.10
N VAL A 31 3.89 -3.93 5.04
CA VAL A 31 3.22 -3.40 3.86
C VAL A 31 4.20 -3.34 2.70
N GLU A 32 5.39 -2.74 2.89
CA GLU A 32 6.40 -2.68 1.84
C GLU A 32 6.77 -4.08 1.31
N SER A 33 7.06 -5.03 2.20
CA SER A 33 7.44 -6.40 1.80
C SER A 33 6.33 -7.14 1.03
N ARG A 34 5.06 -6.94 1.40
CA ARG A 34 3.92 -7.62 0.77
C ARG A 34 3.42 -6.94 -0.49
N VAL A 35 3.58 -5.62 -0.59
CA VAL A 35 3.09 -4.80 -1.70
C VAL A 35 4.12 -4.67 -2.81
N MET A 36 5.42 -4.69 -2.52
CA MET A 36 6.48 -4.64 -3.54
C MET A 36 6.35 -5.70 -4.65
N PRO A 37 5.99 -6.97 -4.37
CA PRO A 37 5.71 -7.93 -5.42
C PRO A 37 4.60 -7.49 -6.39
N LEU A 38 3.56 -6.82 -5.90
CA LEU A 38 2.46 -6.29 -6.73
C LEU A 38 2.94 -5.10 -7.58
N VAL A 39 3.76 -4.21 -7.02
CA VAL A 39 4.38 -3.10 -7.74
C VAL A 39 5.16 -3.63 -8.95
N HIS A 40 5.96 -4.69 -8.76
CA HIS A 40 6.70 -5.31 -9.85
C HIS A 40 5.80 -6.02 -10.86
N GLN A 41 4.74 -6.71 -10.42
CA GLN A 41 3.77 -7.37 -11.31
C GLN A 41 3.05 -6.38 -12.22
N GLU A 42 2.64 -5.24 -11.66
CA GLU A 42 1.97 -4.15 -12.38
C GLU A 42 2.96 -3.25 -13.16
N LYS A 43 4.27 -3.56 -13.11
CA LYS A 43 5.36 -2.78 -13.75
C LYS A 43 5.40 -1.31 -13.31
N LEU A 44 5.05 -1.06 -12.05
CA LEU A 44 5.07 0.26 -11.44
C LEU A 44 6.46 0.54 -10.84
N GLY A 45 6.82 1.83 -10.73
CA GLY A 45 8.13 2.25 -10.23
C GLY A 45 8.22 2.27 -8.71
N SER A 46 7.07 2.38 -8.03
CA SER A 46 6.99 2.55 -6.58
C SER A 46 5.63 2.13 -6.01
N ILE A 47 5.57 1.99 -4.67
CA ILE A 47 4.31 1.79 -3.96
C ILE A 47 3.39 3.01 -4.11
N ALA A 48 3.95 4.22 -4.20
CA ALA A 48 3.17 5.45 -4.43
C ALA A 48 2.41 5.39 -5.78
N ASP A 49 3.05 4.89 -6.83
CA ASP A 49 2.41 4.71 -8.15
C ASP A 49 1.24 3.71 -8.07
N LEU A 50 1.39 2.65 -7.26
CA LEU A 50 0.33 1.69 -7.01
C LEU A 50 -0.83 2.34 -6.26
N VAL A 51 -0.55 3.10 -5.20
CA VAL A 51 -1.57 3.82 -4.44
C VAL A 51 -2.31 4.82 -5.33
N GLN A 52 -1.62 5.56 -6.18
CA GLN A 52 -2.23 6.48 -7.14
C GLN A 52 -3.14 5.75 -8.14
N THR A 53 -2.72 4.58 -8.62
CA THR A 53 -3.51 3.73 -9.52
C THR A 53 -4.76 3.17 -8.83
N LEU A 54 -4.67 2.81 -7.54
CA LEU A 54 -5.82 2.34 -6.76
C LEU A 54 -6.81 3.46 -6.48
N LYS A 55 -6.32 4.67 -6.19
CA LYS A 55 -7.14 5.86 -5.96
C LYS A 55 -7.87 6.32 -7.23
N SER A 56 -7.28 6.13 -8.41
CA SER A 56 -7.93 6.49 -9.69
C SER A 56 -8.98 5.48 -10.16
N LYS A 57 -8.97 4.26 -9.62
CA LYS A 57 -9.90 3.16 -9.96
C LYS A 57 -11.05 2.98 -8.96
N SER A 58 -11.07 3.72 -7.85
CA SER A 58 -12.20 3.75 -6.89
C SER A 58 -13.11 4.93 -7.18
#